data_AF-A0A970K1Q6-F1
#
_entry.id   AF-A0A970K1Q6-F1
#
_cell.length_a   1.000
_cell.length_b   1.000
_cell.length_c   1.000
_cell.angle_alpha   90.00
_cell.angle_beta   90.00
_cell.angle_gamma   90.00
#
_symmetry.space_group_name_H-M   'P 1'
#
loop_
_entity.id
_entity.type
_entity.pdbx_description
1 polymer ?
#
loop_
_entity_poly.entity_id
_entity_poly.type
_entity_poly.pdbx_seq_one_letter_code
_entity_poly.pdbx_strand_id
1 'polypeptide(L)' 'MTEALVYCPLLKKDIRPAFCQDITYAAEGRISQAIIPEIKDWEHAKEVCADCVHAYWNKNNMTLPQTADPTET' A
#
# COMPACT_ATOMS: atom_id res chain seq x y z
N MET A 1 -4.01 14.66 18.33
CA MET A 1 -3.97 13.19 18.50
C MET A 1 -2.64 12.74 17.91
N THR A 2 -1.81 12.04 18.68
CA THR A 2 -0.54 11.49 18.17
C THR A 2 -0.89 10.24 17.37
N GLU A 3 -0.91 10.35 16.04
CA GLU A 3 -1.10 9.18 15.19
C GLU A 3 0.02 8.17 15.49
N ALA A 4 -0.35 6.93 15.79
CA ALA A 4 0.61 5.85 15.95
C ALA A 4 1.33 5.64 14.62
N LEU A 5 2.67 5.65 14.67
CA LEU A 5 3.47 5.34 13.49
C LEU A 5 3.36 3.85 13.17
N VAL A 6 3.46 3.52 11.89
CA VAL A 6 3.45 2.15 11.39
C VAL A 6 4.79 1.83 10.74
N TYR A 7 5.30 0.62 11.01
CA TYR A 7 6.54 0.17 10.40
C TYR A 7 6.32 -0.16 8.92
N CYS A 8 7.09 0.48 8.04
CA CYS A 8 7.09 0.20 6.60
C CYS A 8 8.25 -0.73 6.24
N PRO A 9 7.99 -1.96 5.74
CA PRO A 9 9.06 -2.88 5.35
C PRO A 9 9.84 -2.42 4.11
N LEU A 10 9.20 -1.67 3.22
CA LEU A 10 9.83 -1.13 2.01
C LEU A 10 10.89 -0.07 2.35
N LEU A 11 10.56 0.86 3.25
CA LEU A 11 11.45 1.94 3.68
C LEU A 11 12.27 1.60 4.94
N LYS A 12 11.99 0.45 5.56
CA LYS A 12 12.61 -0.06 6.80
C LYS A 12 12.60 0.95 7.95
N LYS A 13 11.54 1.73 8.05
CA LYS A 13 11.36 2.81 9.06
C LYS A 13 9.90 2.96 9.45
N ASP A 14 9.68 3.56 10.61
CA ASP A 14 8.35 3.97 11.05
C ASP A 14 7.88 5.19 10.26
N ILE A 15 6.68 5.12 9.71
CA ILE A 15 6.06 6.17 8.90
C ILE A 15 4.66 6.51 9.40
N ARG A 16 4.15 7.65 8.98
CA ARG A 16 2.76 8.02 9.26
C ARG A 16 1.81 7.12 8.45
N PRO A 17 0.64 6.75 9.00
CA PRO A 17 -0.37 5.96 8.28
C PRO A 17 -0.77 6.60 6.95
N ALA A 18 -0.94 7.92 6.90
CA ALA A 18 -1.22 8.66 5.67
C ALA A 18 -0.15 8.44 4.59
N PHE A 19 1.14 8.40 4.97
CA PHE A 19 2.22 8.16 4.02
C PHE A 19 2.23 6.71 3.52
N CYS A 20 1.86 5.75 4.37
CA CYS A 20 1.68 4.35 3.96
C CYS A 20 0.57 4.21 2.91
N GLN A 21 -0.52 4.96 3.08
CA GLN A 21 -1.62 5.02 2.12
C GLN A 21 -1.19 5.64 0.78
N ASP A 22 -0.43 6.73 0.81
CA ASP A 22 0.10 7.35 -0.41
C ASP A 22 1.01 6.38 -1.19
N ILE A 23 1.89 5.66 -0.48
CA ILE A 23 2.75 4.62 -1.09
C ILE A 23 1.90 3.55 -1.78
N THR A 24 0.86 3.07 -1.10
CA THR A 24 -0.05 2.06 -1.64
C THR A 24 -0.76 2.57 -2.89
N TYR A 25 -1.30 3.78 -2.86
CA TYR A 25 -1.97 4.39 -4.01
C TYR A 25 -1.03 4.66 -5.18
N ALA A 26 0.22 5.02 -4.92
CA ALA A 26 1.23 5.21 -5.95
C ALA A 26 1.67 3.87 -6.56
N ALA A 27 1.76 2.80 -5.75
CA ALA A 27 2.04 1.45 -6.22
C ALA A 27 0.88 0.90 -7.08
N GLU A 28 -0.37 1.16 -6.70
CA GLU A 28 -1.57 0.83 -7.49
C GLU A 28 -1.75 1.71 -8.75
N GLY A 29 -0.97 2.79 -8.90
CA GLY A 29 -1.09 3.73 -10.02
C GLY A 29 -2.28 4.70 -9.91
N ARG A 30 -2.90 4.84 -8.72
CA ARG A 30 -3.98 5.80 -8.45
C ARG A 30 -3.47 7.24 -8.34
N ILE A 31 -2.23 7.40 -7.88
CA ILE A 31 -1.53 8.69 -7.81
C ILE A 31 -0.14 8.57 -8.44
N SER A 32 0.46 9.72 -8.77
CA SER A 32 1.77 9.75 -9.43
C SER A 32 2.88 9.27 -8.49
N GLN A 33 3.68 8.30 -8.93
CA GLN A 33 4.88 7.83 -8.22
C GLN A 33 5.90 8.93 -7.93
N ALA A 34 5.87 10.03 -8.69
CA ALA A 34 6.76 11.17 -8.50
C ALA A 34 6.57 11.88 -7.15
N ILE A 35 5.42 11.72 -6.48
CA ILE A 35 5.18 12.32 -5.16
C ILE A 35 5.94 11.60 -4.03
N ILE A 36 6.46 10.39 -4.29
CA ILE A 36 7.24 9.59 -3.32
C ILE A 36 8.60 9.25 -3.94
N PRO A 37 9.52 10.22 -4.00
CA PRO A 37 10.84 10.04 -4.61
C PRO A 37 11.74 9.08 -3.80
N GLU A 38 11.34 8.72 -2.59
CA GLU A 38 12.06 7.75 -1.75
C GLU A 38 12.01 6.33 -2.31
N ILE A 39 10.96 5.99 -3.08
CA ILE A 39 10.81 4.68 -3.71
C ILE A 39 11.39 4.74 -5.12
N LYS A 40 12.44 3.95 -5.31
CA LYS A 40 13.14 3.83 -6.60
C LYS A 40 12.68 2.61 -7.40
N ASP A 41 12.28 1.56 -6.70
CA ASP A 41 11.84 0.31 -7.29
C ASP A 41 10.33 0.12 -7.03
N TRP A 42 9.54 0.57 -8.00
CA TRP A 42 8.08 0.50 -7.92
C TRP A 42 7.53 -0.88 -8.28
N GLU A 43 8.30 -1.74 -8.94
CA GLU A 43 7.91 -3.13 -9.18
C GLU A 43 7.97 -3.90 -7.86
N HIS A 44 9.09 -3.78 -7.14
CA HIS A 44 9.21 -4.36 -5.80
C HIS A 44 8.22 -3.74 -4.80
N ALA A 45 7.96 -2.43 -4.89
CA ALA A 45 6.98 -1.77 -4.03
C ALA A 45 5.57 -2.34 -4.21
N LYS A 46 5.16 -2.70 -5.43
CA LYS A 46 3.85 -3.32 -5.70
C LYS A 46 3.70 -4.66 -5.01
N GLU A 47 4.72 -5.51 -5.09
CA GLU A 47 4.72 -6.82 -4.43
C GLU A 47 4.62 -6.66 -2.91
N VAL A 48 5.52 -5.86 -2.33
CA VAL A 48 5.58 -5.63 -0.88
C VAL A 48 4.29 -4.99 -0.37
N CYS A 49 3.76 -3.98 -1.05
CA CYS A 49 2.52 -3.32 -0.65
C CYS A 49 1.31 -4.24 -0.81
N ALA A 50 1.25 -5.07 -1.85
CA ALA A 50 0.18 -6.06 -2.01
C ALA A 50 0.21 -7.08 -0.86
N ASP A 51 1.39 -7.60 -0.49
CA ASP A 51 1.56 -8.49 0.66
C ASP A 51 1.21 -7.79 1.98
N CYS A 52 1.61 -6.53 2.15
CA CYS A 52 1.31 -5.76 3.36
C CYS A 52 -0.19 -5.48 3.50
N VAL A 53 -0.85 -5.13 2.40
CA VAL A 53 -2.31 -4.93 2.32
C VAL A 53 -3.01 -6.26 2.59
N HIS A 54 -2.63 -7.36 1.93
CA HIS A 54 -3.19 -8.68 2.19
C HIS A 54 -3.00 -9.11 3.65
N ALA A 55 -1.81 -8.92 4.23
CA ALA A 55 -1.53 -9.23 5.63
C ALA A 55 -2.32 -8.36 6.60
N TYR A 56 -2.48 -7.06 6.31
CA TYR A 56 -3.25 -6.12 7.13
C TYR A 56 -4.76 -6.40 7.05
N TRP A 57 -5.27 -6.74 5.87
CA TRP A 57 -6.70 -7.02 5.64
C TRP A 57 -7.09 -8.37 6.24
N ASN A 58 -6.24 -9.40 6.12
CA ASN A 58 -6.42 -10.67 6.82
C ASN A 58 -6.37 -10.52 8.36
N LYS A 59 -5.45 -9.71 8.90
CA LYS A 59 -5.37 -9.50 10.36
C LYS A 59 -6.56 -8.73 10.94
N ASN A 60 -7.22 -7.89 10.16
CA ASN A 60 -8.34 -7.04 10.61
C ASN A 60 -9.71 -7.54 10.13
N ASN A 61 -9.79 -8.73 9.51
CA ASN A 61 -11.03 -9.34 9.03
C ASN A 61 -11.84 -8.42 8.08
N MET A 62 -11.15 -7.55 7.34
CA MET A 62 -11.79 -6.63 6.38
C MET A 62 -11.85 -7.30 5.01
N THR A 63 -13.05 -7.38 4.45
CA THR A 63 -13.30 -7.97 3.12
C THR A 63 -12.45 -7.27 2.07
N LEU A 64 -11.56 -8.01 1.38
CA LEU A 64 -10.84 -7.53 0.19
C LEU A 64 -11.82 -6.77 -0.73
N PRO A 65 -11.42 -5.62 -1.32
CA PRO A 65 -12.31 -4.95 -2.23
C PRO A 65 -12.43 -5.93 -3.39
N GLN A 66 -13.63 -6.45 -3.65
CA GLN A 66 -13.84 -7.35 -4.77
C GLN A 66 -13.30 -6.61 -5.99
N THR A 67 -12.15 -7.07 -6.51
CA THR A 67 -11.68 -6.67 -7.82
C THR A 67 -12.83 -7.04 -8.73
N ALA A 68 -13.53 -6.02 -9.22
CA ALA A 68 -14.64 -6.21 -10.14
C ALA A 68 -14.12 -7.11 -11.26
N ASP A 69 -14.65 -8.32 -11.31
CA ASP A 69 -14.36 -9.31 -12.31
C ASP A 69 -14.58 -8.66 -13.68
N PRO A 70 -13.56 -8.51 -14.53
CA PRO A 70 -13.79 -8.02 -15.87
C PRO A 70 -14.42 -9.16 -16.66
N THR A 71 -15.76 -9.10 -16.76
CA THR A 71 -16.54 -9.61 -17.90
C THR A 71 -16.64 -11.15 -17.99
N GLU A 72 -17.83 -11.67 -17.69
CA GLU A 72 -18.34 -12.83 -18.44
C GLU A 72 -19.58 -12.37 -19.21
N THR A 73 -19.49 -12.48 -20.53
CA THR A 73 -20.49 -12.15 -21.56
C THR A 73 -21.55 -13.24 -21.66
#